data_AF-A0A2N5H2T5-F1
#
_entry.id   AF-A0A2N5H2T5-F1
#
_cell.length_a   1.000
_cell.length_b   1.000
_cell.length_c   1.000
_cell.angle_alpha   90.00
_cell.angle_beta   90.00
_cell.angle_gamma   90.00
#
_symmetry.space_group_name_H-M   'P 1'
#
loop_
_entity.id
_entity.type
_entity.pdbx_description
1 polymer ?
#
loop_
_entity_poly.entity_id
_entity_poly.type
_entity_poly.pdbx_seq_one_letter_code
_entity_poly.pdbx_strand_id
1 'polypeptide(L)'
;MGEIPAFHPEWLVTFWLTTPGLNLLNPHYLLIFIAIFTLGMYFFRKQRVAVQVPDEDEKRFKHLLMKKTVIEKQVDELEESRKQGSLTEEKYEQKAKELEKHLDQVKKELLHYTL
;
A
#
# COMPACT_ATOMS: atom_id res chain seq x y z
N MET A 1 -13.57 18.18 57.52
CA MET A 1 -14.01 17.90 56.14
C MET A 1 -13.02 18.59 55.25
N GLY A 2 -12.10 17.84 54.64
CA GLY A 2 -11.02 18.40 53.83
C GLY A 2 -11.57 18.91 52.49
N GLU A 3 -11.15 20.10 52.11
CA GLU A 3 -11.59 20.79 50.90
C GLU A 3 -11.29 19.95 49.66
N ILE A 4 -12.35 19.55 48.96
CA ILE A 4 -12.24 18.89 47.67
C ILE A 4 -11.87 19.98 46.65
N PRO A 5 -10.74 19.88 45.93
CA PRO A 5 -10.37 20.89 44.96
C PRO A 5 -11.43 20.97 43.86
N ALA A 6 -11.93 22.18 43.59
CA ALA A 6 -13.14 22.49 42.81
C ALA A 6 -13.24 21.92 41.38
N PHE A 7 -12.21 21.25 40.88
CA PHE A 7 -12.12 20.73 39.51
C PHE A 7 -12.20 19.20 39.39
N HIS A 8 -12.42 18.47 40.48
CA HIS A 8 -12.51 17.00 40.45
C HIS A 8 -13.88 16.51 40.93
N PRO A 9 -14.63 15.75 40.09
CA PRO A 9 -15.87 15.12 40.53
C PRO A 9 -15.61 14.15 41.69
N GLU A 10 -16.43 14.20 42.74
CA GLU A 10 -16.26 13.38 43.95
C GLU A 10 -16.24 11.87 43.63
N TRP A 11 -17.06 11.44 42.68
CA TRP A 11 -17.13 10.04 42.25
C TRP A 11 -15.81 9.57 41.62
N LEU A 12 -15.12 10.44 40.87
CA LEU A 12 -13.88 10.11 40.17
C LEU A 12 -12.74 9.97 41.16
N VAL A 13 -12.68 10.86 42.15
CA VAL A 13 -11.71 10.79 43.26
C VAL A 13 -11.95 9.53 44.09
N THR A 14 -13.21 9.26 44.44
CA THR A 14 -13.58 8.08 45.23
C THR A 14 -13.21 6.79 44.49
N PHE A 15 -13.55 6.70 43.20
CA PHE A 15 -13.20 5.58 42.34
C PHE A 15 -11.69 5.34 42.32
N TRP A 16 -10.89 6.40 42.17
CA TRP A 16 -9.45 6.29 42.10
C TRP A 16 -8.81 5.80 43.40
N LEU A 17 -9.30 6.30 44.55
CA LEU A 17 -8.76 5.97 45.87
C LEU A 17 -9.21 4.59 46.37
N THR A 18 -10.42 4.16 46.01
CA THR A 18 -10.97 2.85 46.44
C THR A 18 -10.56 1.68 45.56
N THR A 19 -10.09 1.92 44.33
CA THR A 19 -9.66 0.85 43.44
C THR A 19 -8.23 0.39 43.80
N PRO A 20 -8.03 -0.88 44.20
CA PRO A 20 -6.71 -1.39 44.54
C PRO A 20 -5.78 -1.36 43.32
N GLY A 21 -4.59 -0.79 43.50
CA GLY A 21 -3.57 -0.66 42.45
C GLY A 21 -3.65 0.65 41.68
N LEU A 22 -4.86 1.17 41.39
CA LEU A 22 -5.02 2.51 40.80
C LEU A 22 -4.67 3.61 41.80
N ASN A 23 -4.99 3.39 43.08
CA ASN A 23 -4.65 4.30 44.18
C ASN A 23 -3.14 4.57 44.36
N LEU A 24 -2.27 3.74 43.77
CA LEU A 24 -0.81 3.90 43.78
C LEU A 24 -0.29 4.76 42.61
N LEU A 25 -1.12 5.01 41.60
CA LEU A 25 -0.75 5.69 40.36
C LEU A 25 -1.25 7.13 40.38
N ASN A 26 -0.49 8.03 39.75
CA ASN A 26 -0.95 9.40 39.54
C ASN A 26 -2.07 9.42 38.48
N PRO A 27 -3.29 9.87 38.82
CA PRO A 27 -4.42 9.88 37.89
C PRO A 27 -4.17 10.70 36.64
N HIS A 28 -3.46 11.82 36.78
CA HIS A 28 -3.20 12.71 35.65
C HIS A 28 -2.28 12.04 34.61
N TYR A 29 -1.21 11.39 35.06
CA TYR A 29 -0.29 10.72 34.14
C TYR A 29 -0.94 9.54 33.43
N LEU A 30 -1.77 8.74 34.13
CA LEU A 30 -2.46 7.63 33.48
C LEU A 30 -3.47 8.13 32.43
N LEU A 31 -4.24 9.18 32.75
CA LEU A 31 -5.20 9.75 31.82
C LEU A 31 -4.52 10.37 30.59
N ILE A 32 -3.39 11.07 30.77
CA ILE A 32 -2.58 11.59 29.66
C ILE A 32 -2.07 10.44 28.78
N PHE A 33 -1.56 9.37 29.39
CA PHE A 33 -1.08 8.20 28.65
C PHE A 33 -2.21 7.55 27.82
N ILE A 34 -3.38 7.35 28.42
CA ILE A 34 -4.55 6.79 27.73
C ILE A 34 -5.00 7.72 26.59
N ALA A 35 -5.02 9.03 26.80
CA ALA A 35 -5.39 10.01 25.78
C ALA A 35 -4.42 9.97 24.58
N ILE A 36 -3.10 9.95 24.83
CA ILE A 36 -2.09 9.85 23.76
C ILE A 36 -2.18 8.51 23.05
N PHE A 37 -2.36 7.42 23.79
CA PHE A 37 -2.45 6.07 23.23
C PHE A 37 -3.68 5.91 22.32
N THR A 38 -4.85 6.36 22.79
CA THR A 38 -6.09 6.31 22.02
C THR A 38 -6.05 7.21 20.80
N LEU A 39 -5.50 8.43 20.92
CA LEU A 39 -5.30 9.34 19.81
C LEU A 39 -4.33 8.76 18.77
N GLY A 40 -3.22 8.17 19.23
CA GLY A 40 -2.26 7.47 18.38
C GLY A 40 -2.88 6.29 17.64
N MET A 41 -3.67 5.46 18.32
CA MET A 41 -4.42 4.37 17.68
C MET A 41 -5.44 4.89 16.66
N TYR A 42 -6.16 5.97 16.97
CA TYR A 42 -7.12 6.58 16.06
C TYR A 42 -6.42 7.07 14.78
N PHE A 43 -5.32 7.80 14.89
CA PHE A 43 -4.55 8.27 13.74
C PHE A 43 -3.93 7.11 12.96
N PHE A 44 -3.37 6.11 13.63
CA PHE A 44 -2.80 4.95 12.97
C PHE A 44 -3.84 4.15 12.19
N ARG A 45 -5.03 3.96 12.76
CA ARG A 45 -6.15 3.30 12.07
C ARG A 45 -6.68 4.13 10.91
N LYS A 46 -6.79 5.45 11.08
CA LYS A 46 -7.19 6.38 10.01
C LYS A 46 -6.16 6.41 8.87
N GLN A 47 -4.87 6.35 9.19
CA GLN A 47 -3.81 6.29 8.19
C GLN A 47 -3.87 4.98 7.40
N ARG A 48 -4.20 3.84 8.02
CA ARG A 48 -4.41 2.57 7.29
C ARG A 48 -5.64 2.59 6.38
N VAL A 49 -6.68 3.33 6.72
CA VAL A 49 -7.85 3.54 5.83
C VAL A 49 -7.51 4.54 4.72
N ALA A 50 -6.58 5.47 4.98
CA ALA A 50 -6.06 6.42 4.00
C ALA A 50 -4.88 5.90 3.15
N VAL A 51 -4.32 4.72 3.49
CA VAL A 51 -3.55 3.92 2.54
C VAL A 51 -4.57 3.45 1.54
N GLN A 52 -4.69 4.24 0.48
CA GLN A 52 -5.55 4.04 -0.67
C GLN A 52 -5.56 2.55 -1.00
N VAL A 53 -6.76 1.98 -1.07
CA VAL A 53 -6.99 0.75 -1.83
C VAL A 53 -6.17 0.92 -3.10
N PRO A 54 -5.19 0.05 -3.39
CA PRO A 54 -4.36 0.24 -4.57
C PRO A 54 -5.32 0.40 -5.73
N ASP A 55 -5.21 1.52 -6.44
CA ASP A 55 -6.03 1.75 -7.60
C ASP A 55 -5.84 0.53 -8.51
N GLU A 56 -6.90 -0.27 -8.65
CA GLU A 56 -6.83 -1.53 -9.39
C GLU A 56 -6.38 -1.25 -10.82
N ASP A 57 -6.66 -0.03 -11.31
CA ASP A 57 -6.17 0.49 -12.57
C ASP A 57 -4.66 0.78 -12.55
N GLU A 58 -4.09 1.31 -11.45
CA GLU A 58 -2.63 1.48 -11.32
C GLU A 58 -1.90 0.12 -11.26
N LYS A 59 -2.47 -0.89 -10.60
CA LYS A 59 -1.93 -2.26 -10.62
C LYS A 59 -1.96 -2.85 -12.02
N ARG A 60 -3.08 -2.71 -12.74
CA ARG A 60 -3.23 -3.17 -14.12
C ARG A 60 -2.27 -2.45 -15.05
N PHE A 61 -2.12 -1.15 -14.90
CA PHE A 61 -1.16 -0.34 -15.65
C PHE A 61 0.28 -0.81 -15.45
N LYS A 62 0.72 -1.01 -14.19
CA LYS A 62 2.06 -1.56 -13.88
C LYS A 62 2.28 -2.94 -14.48
N HIS A 63 1.26 -3.80 -14.44
CA HIS A 63 1.33 -5.12 -15.04
C HIS A 63 1.45 -5.06 -16.58
N LEU A 64 0.74 -4.15 -17.24
CA LEU A 64 0.86 -3.93 -18.69
C LEU A 64 2.24 -3.40 -19.09
N LEU A 65 2.83 -2.49 -18.30
CA LEU A 65 4.21 -2.04 -18.53
C LEU A 65 5.20 -3.20 -18.45
N MET A 66 5.06 -4.07 -17.44
CA MET A 66 5.94 -5.23 -17.30
C MET A 66 5.79 -6.21 -18.48
N LYS A 67 4.56 -6.45 -18.95
CA LYS A 67 4.31 -7.25 -20.16
C LYS A 67 4.98 -6.67 -21.39
N LYS A 68 4.88 -5.34 -21.59
CA LYS A 68 5.55 -4.65 -22.70
C LYS A 68 7.06 -4.90 -22.65
N THR A 69 7.70 -4.69 -21.51
CA THR A 69 9.16 -4.90 -21.35
C THR A 69 9.58 -6.35 -21.63
N VAL A 70 8.77 -7.33 -21.20
CA VAL A 70 9.06 -8.74 -21.49
C VAL A 70 8.98 -9.03 -22.99
N ILE A 71 7.98 -8.50 -23.70
CA ILE A 71 7.83 -8.68 -25.14
C ILE A 71 8.98 -8.00 -25.90
N GLU A 72 9.37 -6.79 -25.50
CA GLU A 72 10.52 -6.08 -26.09
C GLU A 72 11.81 -6.91 -25.94
N LYS A 73 12.05 -7.46 -24.75
CA LYS A 73 13.20 -8.35 -24.53
C LYS A 73 13.15 -9.62 -25.38
N GLN A 74 11.97 -10.20 -25.58
CA GLN A 74 11.81 -11.38 -26.46
C GLN A 74 12.11 -11.06 -27.93
N VAL A 75 11.80 -9.84 -28.38
CA VAL A 75 12.18 -9.37 -29.72
C VAL A 75 13.71 -9.25 -29.82
N ASP A 76 14.36 -8.65 -28.84
CA ASP A 76 15.83 -8.53 -28.81
C ASP A 76 16.50 -9.92 -28.82
N GLU A 77 16.03 -10.86 -28.00
CA GLU A 77 16.53 -12.25 -27.95
C GLU A 77 16.32 -13.00 -29.28
N LEU A 78 15.21 -12.73 -29.97
CA LEU A 78 14.91 -13.29 -31.30
C LEU A 78 15.87 -12.73 -32.37
N GLU A 79 16.16 -11.44 -32.31
CA GLU A 79 17.14 -10.79 -33.20
C GLU A 79 18.56 -11.31 -32.97
N GLU A 80 18.98 -11.50 -31.73
CA GLU A 80 20.26 -12.10 -31.39
C GLU A 80 20.36 -13.55 -31.91
N SER A 81 19.30 -14.34 -31.75
CA SER A 81 19.23 -15.72 -32.26
C SER A 81 19.36 -15.77 -33.79
N ARG A 82 18.73 -14.83 -34.50
CA ARG A 82 18.89 -14.69 -35.96
C ARG A 82 20.33 -14.33 -36.34
N LYS A 83 20.95 -13.37 -35.63
CA LYS A 83 22.36 -12.96 -35.86
C LYS A 83 23.35 -14.10 -35.64
N GLN A 84 23.04 -15.01 -34.70
CA GLN A 84 23.84 -16.21 -34.43
C GLN A 84 23.59 -17.37 -35.42
N GLY A 85 22.67 -17.21 -36.38
CA GLY A 85 22.35 -18.23 -37.38
C GLY A 85 21.59 -19.44 -36.83
N SER A 86 21.06 -19.35 -35.60
CA SER A 86 20.35 -20.44 -34.92
C SER A 86 18.86 -20.53 -35.31
N LEU A 87 18.35 -19.56 -36.07
CA LEU A 87 16.95 -19.47 -36.48
C LEU A 87 16.83 -19.36 -38.01
N THR A 88 15.96 -20.18 -38.61
CA THR A 88 15.60 -20.09 -40.02
C THR A 88 14.75 -18.84 -40.27
N GLU A 89 14.97 -18.16 -41.40
CA GLU A 89 14.29 -16.90 -41.78
C GLU A 89 12.77 -16.95 -41.66
N GLU A 90 12.15 -18.05 -42.12
CA GLU A 90 10.69 -18.24 -42.04
C GLU A 90 10.17 -18.30 -40.59
N LYS A 91 10.93 -18.95 -39.69
CA LYS A 91 10.58 -19.03 -38.26
C LYS A 91 10.83 -17.71 -37.53
N TYR A 92 11.77 -16.91 -38.01
CA TYR A 92 12.02 -15.56 -37.52
C TYR A 92 10.84 -14.65 -37.84
N GLU A 93 10.45 -14.57 -39.11
CA GLU A 93 9.36 -13.68 -39.56
C GLU A 93 8.04 -14.01 -38.87
N GLN A 94 7.72 -15.30 -38.71
CA GLN A 94 6.48 -15.71 -38.07
C GLN A 94 6.42 -15.29 -36.60
N LYS A 95 7.52 -15.49 -35.85
CA LYS A 95 7.60 -15.11 -34.43
C LYS A 95 7.68 -13.60 -34.23
N ALA A 96 8.42 -12.89 -35.08
CA ALA A 96 8.52 -11.44 -35.02
C ALA A 96 7.15 -10.78 -35.23
N LYS A 97 6.39 -11.24 -36.22
CA LYS A 97 5.04 -10.74 -36.52
C LYS A 97 4.05 -11.00 -35.39
N GLU A 98 4.18 -12.13 -34.70
CA GLU A 98 3.34 -12.46 -33.54
C GLU A 98 3.67 -11.56 -32.33
N LEU A 99 4.96 -11.35 -32.04
CA LEU A 99 5.41 -10.46 -30.97
C LEU A 99 5.03 -9.00 -31.24
N GLU A 100 5.14 -8.54 -32.48
CA GLU A 100 4.73 -7.20 -32.91
C GLU A 100 3.22 -6.99 -32.67
N LYS A 101 2.39 -7.98 -33.03
CA LYS A 101 0.95 -7.95 -32.78
C LYS A 101 0.63 -7.87 -31.28
N HIS A 102 1.33 -8.65 -30.44
CA HIS A 102 1.15 -8.60 -28.99
C HIS A 102 1.59 -7.25 -28.40
N LEU A 103 2.68 -6.68 -28.89
CA LEU A 103 3.19 -5.38 -28.46
C LEU A 103 2.22 -4.24 -28.82
N ASP A 104 1.62 -4.30 -30.01
CA ASP A 104 0.58 -3.35 -30.43
C ASP A 104 -0.68 -3.44 -29.59
N GLN A 105 -1.10 -4.64 -29.21
CA GLN A 105 -2.23 -4.83 -28.32
C GLN A 105 -1.96 -4.23 -26.93
N VAL A 106 -0.80 -4.53 -26.33
CA VAL A 106 -0.41 -3.99 -25.02
C VAL A 106 -0.28 -2.46 -25.06
N LYS A 107 0.23 -1.88 -26.15
CA LYS A 107 0.27 -0.42 -26.34
C LYS A 107 -1.12 0.22 -26.37
N LYS A 108 -2.08 -0.40 -27.07
CA LYS A 108 -3.48 0.09 -27.11
C LYS A 108 -4.14 0.01 -25.73
N GLU A 109 -3.91 -1.06 -24.99
CA GLU A 109 -4.39 -1.21 -23.62
C GLU A 109 -3.77 -0.15 -22.69
N LEU A 110 -2.47 0.13 -22.81
CA LEU A 110 -1.80 1.19 -22.05
C LEU A 110 -2.36 2.59 -22.36
N LEU A 111 -2.67 2.88 -23.63
CA LEU A 111 -3.25 4.17 -24.03
C LEU A 111 -4.58 4.46 -23.32
N HIS A 112 -5.37 3.42 -23.02
CA HIS A 112 -6.64 3.56 -22.32
C HIS A 112 -6.47 4.04 -20.86
N TYR A 113 -5.31 3.81 -20.25
CA TYR A 113 -5.01 4.23 -18.88
C TYR A 113 -4.31 5.61 -18.80
N THR A 114 -3.84 6.14 -19.94
CA THR A 114 -3.11 7.42 -20.01
C THR A 114 -3.94 8.60 -20.55
N LEU A 115 -5.16 8.37 -21.03
CA LEU A 115 -6.11 9.37 -21.54
C LEU A 115 -7.28 9.53 -20.57
#